data_AF-A0A3Q9UZ34-F1
#
_entry.id   AF-A0A3Q9UZ34-F1
#
_cell.length_a   1.000
_cell.length_b   1.000
_cell.length_c   1.000
_cell.angle_alpha   90.00
_cell.angle_beta   90.00
_cell.angle_gamma   90.00
#
_symmetry.space_group_name_H-M   'P 1'
#
loop_
_entity.id
_entity.type
_entity.pdbx_description
1 polymer ?
#
loop_
_entity_poly.entity_id
_entity_poly.type
_entity_poly.pdbx_seq_one_letter_code
_entity_poly.pdbx_strand_id
1 'polypeptide(L)'
;MSRSSLDAYRRALRWYPAAWRAAHAESVIGTFLDRDDATGVSGPTPRDRAELARAGIRETLLAPARSGRRAGTAIGLLLLLATWSYGAGVLEVGGRDMTLAQGGFVDLMGRSYAFPVLLAAATVALAWLCTAITASRRGRPLLAAVIGLCGLGAAWTTFHLSWSSLVPPLELGSPLLTMGALSVTALAAPLLATVSAVRAGLLEKRASRIIGVAAAVHVAGAALLAALDRPFTVPEVLLVVACALLAPAYLAVTGVSFVFLSTGTTRERRASRQSARTAP
;
A
#
# COMPACT_ATOMS: atom_id res chain seq x y z
N MET A 1 -33.06 28.32 28.43
CA MET A 1 -32.47 27.02 28.03
C MET A 1 -32.43 26.07 29.21
N SER A 2 -33.08 24.91 29.13
CA SER A 2 -33.02 23.90 30.19
C SER A 2 -31.73 23.09 30.07
N ARG A 3 -31.01 22.88 31.19
CA ARG A 3 -29.79 22.04 31.21
C ARG A 3 -30.04 20.62 30.66
N SER A 4 -31.29 20.16 30.72
CA SER A 4 -31.71 18.83 30.25
C SER A 4 -31.64 18.62 28.73
N SER A 5 -31.92 19.65 27.91
CA SER A 5 -31.87 19.52 26.43
C SER A 5 -30.42 19.43 25.93
N LEU A 6 -29.53 20.22 26.52
CA LEU A 6 -28.11 20.25 26.20
C LEU A 6 -27.43 18.90 26.53
N ASP A 7 -27.75 18.31 27.68
CA ASP A 7 -27.25 16.97 28.05
C ASP A 7 -27.85 15.86 27.17
N ALA A 8 -29.08 16.03 26.68
CA ALA A 8 -29.68 15.10 25.73
C ALA A 8 -28.93 15.09 24.39
N TYR A 9 -28.57 16.26 23.85
CA TYR A 9 -27.76 16.34 22.63
C TYR A 9 -26.34 15.83 22.82
N ARG A 10 -25.69 16.12 23.96
CA ARG A 10 -24.37 15.53 24.29
C ARG A 10 -24.40 14.00 24.31
N ARG A 11 -25.46 13.41 24.86
CA ARG A 11 -25.69 11.95 24.82
C ARG A 11 -25.95 11.43 23.42
N ALA A 12 -26.68 12.16 22.58
CA ALA A 12 -26.94 11.77 21.19
C ALA A 12 -25.64 11.75 20.36
N LEU A 13 -24.71 12.67 20.63
CA LEU A 13 -23.42 12.73 19.96
C LEU A 13 -22.42 11.64 20.39
N ARG A 14 -22.73 10.80 21.39
CA ARG A 14 -21.77 9.80 21.92
C ARG A 14 -21.22 8.83 20.85
N TRP A 15 -21.95 8.64 19.76
CA TRP A 15 -21.56 7.82 18.61
C TRP A 15 -20.44 8.43 17.77
N TYR A 16 -20.11 9.71 17.98
CA TYR A 16 -18.98 10.36 17.32
C TYR A 16 -17.66 10.15 18.08
N PRO A 17 -16.52 10.07 17.37
CA PRO A 17 -15.20 9.94 17.99
C PRO A 17 -14.93 11.07 18.99
N ALA A 18 -14.25 10.76 20.10
CA ALA A 18 -13.97 11.73 21.16
C ALA A 18 -13.23 12.98 20.65
N ALA A 19 -12.25 12.80 19.75
CA ALA A 19 -11.52 13.91 19.13
C ALA A 19 -12.39 14.81 18.24
N TRP A 20 -13.38 14.22 17.56
CA TRP A 20 -14.34 14.99 16.75
C TRP A 20 -15.27 15.80 17.67
N ARG A 21 -15.78 15.17 18.73
CA ARG A 21 -16.66 15.81 19.71
C ARG A 21 -15.98 17.00 20.39
N ALA A 22 -14.72 16.84 20.81
CA ALA A 22 -13.98 17.92 21.44
C ALA A 22 -13.81 19.16 20.54
N ALA A 23 -13.83 18.99 19.22
CA ALA A 23 -13.62 20.08 18.27
C ALA A 23 -14.91 20.68 17.71
N HIS A 24 -16.00 19.90 17.61
CA HIS A 24 -17.21 20.32 16.88
C HIS A 24 -18.51 20.18 17.67
N ALA A 25 -18.52 19.47 18.81
CA ALA A 25 -19.78 19.14 19.50
C ALA A 25 -20.54 20.40 19.92
N GLU A 26 -19.87 21.38 20.51
CA GLU A 26 -20.53 22.61 20.98
C GLU A 26 -21.15 23.43 19.83
N SER A 27 -20.46 23.51 18.69
CA SER A 27 -20.99 24.15 17.48
C SER A 27 -22.24 23.43 16.97
N VAL A 28 -22.20 22.10 16.87
CA VAL A 28 -23.33 21.31 16.36
C VAL A 28 -24.51 21.35 17.32
N ILE A 29 -24.26 21.26 18.63
CA ILE A 29 -25.28 21.40 19.66
C ILE A 29 -25.95 22.77 19.55
N GLY A 30 -25.17 23.85 19.38
CA GLY A 30 -25.71 25.20 19.17
C GLY A 30 -26.69 25.26 17.99
N THR A 31 -26.31 24.73 16.82
CA THR A 31 -27.19 24.71 15.64
C THR A 31 -28.50 23.94 15.88
N PHE A 32 -28.46 22.84 16.62
CA PHE A 32 -29.68 22.09 16.95
C PHE A 32 -30.55 22.83 17.96
N LEU A 33 -29.96 23.54 18.92
CA LEU A 33 -30.70 24.35 19.88
C LEU A 33 -31.36 25.56 19.22
N ASP A 34 -30.66 26.24 18.30
CA ASP A 34 -31.24 27.34 17.52
C ASP A 34 -32.44 26.86 16.69
N ARG A 35 -32.35 25.66 16.10
CA ARG A 35 -33.46 25.03 15.37
C ARG A 35 -34.62 24.70 16.30
N ASP A 36 -34.34 24.14 17.46
CA ASP A 36 -35.34 23.75 18.45
C ASP A 36 -36.09 24.98 18.99
N ASP A 37 -35.38 26.08 19.28
CA ASP A 37 -35.96 27.36 19.69
C ASP A 37 -36.85 27.95 18.57
N ALA A 38 -36.43 27.84 17.30
CA ALA A 38 -37.22 28.30 16.16
C ALA A 38 -38.46 27.44 15.87
N THR A 39 -38.46 26.16 16.26
CA THR A 39 -39.55 25.21 15.98
C THR A 39 -40.41 24.91 17.20
N GLY A 40 -40.09 25.49 18.36
CA GLY A 40 -40.79 25.25 19.62
C GLY A 40 -40.61 23.83 20.18
N VAL A 41 -39.57 23.11 19.73
CA VAL A 41 -39.29 21.73 20.15
C VAL A 41 -38.35 21.76 21.36
N SER A 42 -38.54 20.84 22.31
CA SER A 42 -37.69 20.73 23.50
C SER A 42 -36.74 19.52 23.41
N GLY A 43 -35.68 19.66 22.62
CA GLY A 43 -34.58 18.70 22.56
C GLY A 43 -34.68 17.67 21.42
N PRO A 44 -33.72 16.71 21.36
CA PRO A 44 -33.55 15.86 20.19
C PRO A 44 -34.71 14.89 20.03
N THR A 45 -35.39 14.98 18.89
CA THR A 45 -36.44 14.05 18.48
C THR A 45 -35.86 12.64 18.25
N PRO A 46 -36.69 11.58 18.27
CA PRO A 46 -36.21 10.22 17.97
C PRO A 46 -35.52 10.12 16.60
N ARG A 47 -36.01 10.88 15.61
CA ARG A 47 -35.40 10.97 14.28
C ARG A 47 -34.03 11.63 14.34
N ASP A 48 -33.89 12.76 15.04
CA ASP A 48 -32.59 13.43 15.21
C ASP A 48 -31.57 12.51 15.87
N ARG A 49 -31.99 11.73 16.88
CA ARG A 49 -31.10 10.77 17.55
C ARG A 49 -30.65 9.67 16.59
N ALA A 50 -31.54 9.15 15.75
CA ALA A 50 -31.19 8.12 14.77
C ALA A 50 -30.27 8.67 13.68
N GLU A 51 -30.52 9.88 13.18
CA GLU A 51 -29.68 10.54 12.18
C GLU A 51 -28.29 10.88 12.75
N LEU A 52 -28.21 11.44 13.96
CA LEU A 52 -26.95 11.70 14.65
C LEU A 52 -26.18 10.41 14.96
N ALA A 53 -26.86 9.33 15.35
CA ALA A 53 -26.23 8.03 15.56
C ALA A 53 -25.67 7.47 14.26
N ARG A 54 -26.45 7.45 13.16
CA ARG A 54 -25.98 6.98 11.85
C ARG A 54 -24.82 7.81 11.32
N ALA A 55 -24.91 9.12 11.44
CA ALA A 55 -23.85 10.03 11.03
C ALA A 55 -22.60 9.86 11.89
N GLY A 56 -22.74 9.67 13.21
CA GLY A 56 -21.64 9.39 14.13
C GLY A 56 -20.97 8.05 13.89
N ILE A 57 -21.74 6.98 13.61
CA ILE A 57 -21.21 5.67 13.20
C ILE A 57 -20.46 5.79 11.88
N ARG A 58 -21.06 6.46 10.89
CA ARG A 58 -20.41 6.73 9.60
C ARG A 58 -19.14 7.55 9.78
N GLU A 59 -19.12 8.54 10.66
CA GLU A 59 -17.93 9.31 10.99
C GLU A 59 -16.89 8.44 11.69
N THR A 60 -17.29 7.55 12.61
CA THR A 60 -16.38 6.63 13.29
C THR A 60 -15.75 5.62 12.32
N LEU A 61 -16.51 5.13 11.34
CA LEU A 61 -16.04 4.19 10.33
C LEU A 61 -15.24 4.88 9.21
N LEU A 62 -15.60 6.10 8.82
CA LEU A 62 -14.96 6.82 7.69
C LEU A 62 -13.88 7.81 8.13
N ALA A 63 -13.84 8.28 9.37
CA ALA A 63 -12.79 9.17 9.89
C ALA A 63 -11.38 8.55 9.82
N PRO A 64 -11.17 7.26 10.10
CA PRO A 64 -9.88 6.60 9.86
C PRO A 64 -9.46 6.66 8.39
N ALA A 65 -10.46 6.65 7.49
CA ALA A 65 -10.22 6.76 6.07
C ALA A 65 -9.95 8.24 5.66
N ARG A 66 -10.64 9.25 6.22
CA ARG A 66 -10.72 10.60 5.65
C ARG A 66 -9.46 11.46 5.59
N SER A 67 -8.46 11.34 6.47
CA SER A 67 -7.44 12.41 6.57
C SER A 67 -6.01 12.08 6.18
N GLY A 68 -5.61 10.82 6.00
CA GLY A 68 -4.22 10.53 5.57
C GLY A 68 -3.87 9.07 5.37
N ARG A 69 -4.65 8.15 5.95
CA ARG A 69 -4.48 6.71 5.76
C ARG A 69 -5.06 6.18 4.45
N ARG A 70 -6.09 6.82 3.86
CA ARG A 70 -6.69 6.40 2.57
C ARG A 70 -5.66 6.19 1.46
N ALA A 71 -4.73 7.14 1.30
CA ALA A 71 -3.69 7.03 0.29
C ALA A 71 -2.78 5.83 0.58
N GLY A 72 -2.30 5.67 1.83
CA GLY A 72 -1.51 4.52 2.25
C GLY A 72 -2.23 3.20 2.06
N THR A 73 -3.51 3.10 2.44
CA THR A 73 -4.33 1.90 2.24
C THR A 73 -4.53 1.60 0.75
N ALA A 74 -4.85 2.59 -0.08
CA ALA A 74 -5.00 2.39 -1.52
C ALA A 74 -3.69 1.92 -2.18
N ILE A 75 -2.56 2.55 -1.84
CA ILE A 75 -1.22 2.12 -2.28
C ILE A 75 -0.95 0.69 -1.84
N GLY A 76 -1.24 0.37 -0.57
CA GLY A 76 -1.06 -0.97 -0.02
C GLY A 76 -1.92 -2.02 -0.73
N LEU A 77 -3.18 -1.73 -1.02
CA LEU A 77 -4.08 -2.62 -1.76
C LEU A 77 -3.61 -2.84 -3.21
N LEU A 78 -3.08 -1.82 -3.88
CA LEU A 78 -2.48 -1.98 -5.22
C LEU A 78 -1.29 -2.96 -5.18
N LEU A 79 -0.44 -2.88 -4.16
CA LEU A 79 0.69 -3.80 -3.99
C LEU A 79 0.25 -5.23 -3.62
N LEU A 80 -0.85 -5.39 -2.87
CA LEU A 80 -1.44 -6.70 -2.58
C LEU A 80 -2.10 -7.30 -3.83
N LEU A 81 -2.72 -6.48 -4.68
CA LEU A 81 -3.23 -6.93 -5.97
C LEU A 81 -2.08 -7.37 -6.90
N ALA A 82 -0.97 -6.62 -6.91
CA ALA A 82 0.24 -7.01 -7.62
C ALA A 82 0.77 -8.35 -7.12
N THR A 83 0.83 -8.54 -5.80
CA THR A 83 1.23 -9.79 -5.13
C THR A 83 0.38 -10.95 -5.61
N TRP A 84 -0.95 -10.80 -5.59
CA TRP A 84 -1.89 -11.84 -6.00
C TRP A 84 -1.70 -12.22 -7.47
N SER A 85 -1.70 -11.22 -8.35
CA SER A 85 -1.50 -11.40 -9.79
C SER A 85 -0.18 -12.10 -10.10
N TYR A 86 0.88 -11.66 -9.44
CA TYR A 86 2.22 -12.21 -9.64
C TYR A 86 2.37 -13.63 -9.08
N GLY A 87 1.90 -13.87 -7.86
CA GLY A 87 1.93 -15.18 -7.22
C GLY A 87 1.13 -16.22 -7.98
N ALA A 88 -0.03 -15.84 -8.55
CA ALA A 88 -0.81 -16.71 -9.42
C ALA A 88 0.00 -17.16 -10.66
N GLY A 89 0.70 -16.22 -11.31
CA GLY A 89 1.59 -16.53 -12.44
C GLY A 89 2.73 -17.48 -12.05
N VAL A 90 3.39 -17.24 -10.90
CA VAL A 90 4.47 -18.11 -10.41
C VAL A 90 3.98 -19.53 -10.12
N LEU A 91 2.83 -19.68 -9.47
CA LEU A 91 2.28 -21.00 -9.15
C LEU A 91 1.82 -21.76 -10.41
N GLU A 92 1.25 -21.06 -11.39
CA GLU A 92 0.85 -21.66 -12.67
C GLU A 92 2.06 -22.18 -13.46
N VAL A 93 3.13 -21.37 -13.55
CA VAL A 93 4.39 -21.78 -14.21
C VAL A 93 5.04 -22.94 -13.44
N GLY A 94 5.17 -22.81 -12.12
CA GLY A 94 5.77 -23.85 -11.28
C GLY A 94 5.04 -25.19 -11.33
N GLY A 95 3.71 -25.17 -11.39
CA GLY A 95 2.91 -26.39 -11.56
C GLY A 95 3.18 -27.10 -12.89
N ARG A 96 3.46 -26.35 -13.97
CA ARG A 96 3.80 -26.92 -15.28
C ARG A 96 5.21 -27.48 -15.31
N ASP A 97 6.18 -26.76 -14.75
CA ASP A 97 7.55 -27.24 -14.62
C ASP A 97 7.60 -28.53 -13.80
N MET A 98 6.77 -28.63 -12.76
CA MET A 98 6.61 -29.85 -11.97
C MET A 98 6.07 -31.01 -12.81
N THR A 99 5.05 -30.77 -13.64
CA THR A 99 4.51 -31.79 -14.56
C THR A 99 5.56 -32.27 -15.56
N LEU A 100 6.35 -31.36 -16.14
CA LEU A 100 7.45 -31.70 -17.04
C LEU A 100 8.55 -32.51 -16.33
N ALA A 101 8.94 -32.11 -15.12
CA ALA A 101 9.93 -32.84 -14.32
C ALA A 101 9.45 -34.24 -13.90
N GLN A 102 8.14 -34.47 -13.86
CA GLN A 102 7.52 -35.78 -13.63
C GLN A 102 7.35 -36.62 -14.91
N GLY A 103 7.80 -36.13 -16.08
CA GLY A 103 7.67 -36.79 -17.37
C GLY A 103 6.29 -36.64 -18.02
N GLY A 104 5.45 -35.75 -17.50
CA GLY A 104 4.14 -35.43 -18.08
C GLY A 104 4.23 -34.53 -19.31
N PHE A 105 3.18 -34.54 -20.12
CA PHE A 105 3.06 -33.66 -21.29
C PHE A 105 2.30 -32.38 -20.92
N VAL A 106 2.81 -31.21 -21.31
CA VAL A 106 2.18 -29.92 -21.06
C VAL A 106 1.94 -29.22 -22.40
N ASP A 107 0.72 -28.76 -22.63
CA ASP A 107 0.40 -27.96 -23.80
C ASP A 107 1.07 -26.58 -23.69
N LEU A 108 1.99 -26.32 -24.61
CA LEU A 108 2.77 -25.10 -24.68
C LEU A 108 2.08 -23.99 -25.48
N MET A 109 0.91 -24.22 -26.10
CA MET A 109 0.29 -23.25 -27.03
C MET A 109 -0.70 -22.27 -26.40
N GLY A 110 -1.20 -22.50 -25.18
CA GLY A 110 -2.17 -21.63 -24.49
C GLY A 110 -1.58 -20.40 -23.75
N ARG A 111 -0.40 -19.91 -24.16
CA ARG A 111 0.44 -18.97 -23.40
C ARG A 111 -0.14 -17.56 -23.29
N SER A 112 -0.65 -17.21 -22.11
CA SER A 112 -0.88 -15.80 -21.74
C SER A 112 -0.37 -15.48 -20.33
N TYR A 113 0.80 -15.99 -19.94
CA TYR A 113 1.49 -15.57 -18.70
C TYR A 113 1.88 -14.08 -18.71
N ALA A 114 1.85 -13.47 -19.89
CA ALA A 114 2.08 -12.04 -20.03
C ALA A 114 1.09 -11.22 -19.22
N PHE A 115 -0.17 -11.66 -19.14
CA PHE A 115 -1.21 -10.86 -18.54
C PHE A 115 -1.04 -10.71 -17.01
N PRO A 116 -0.83 -11.79 -16.21
CA PRO A 116 -0.59 -11.65 -14.77
C PRO A 116 0.66 -10.84 -14.43
N VAL A 117 1.75 -10.99 -15.20
CA VAL A 117 3.01 -10.27 -15.00
C VAL A 117 2.85 -8.79 -15.36
N LEU A 118 2.22 -8.47 -16.50
CA LEU A 118 1.92 -7.10 -16.91
C LEU A 118 1.00 -6.40 -15.90
N LEU A 119 -0.02 -7.11 -15.41
CA LEU A 119 -0.92 -6.58 -14.39
C LEU A 119 -0.17 -6.29 -13.09
N ALA A 120 0.75 -7.18 -12.67
CA ALA A 120 1.61 -6.95 -11.51
C ALA A 120 2.53 -5.74 -11.71
N ALA A 121 3.21 -5.64 -12.85
CA ALA A 121 4.09 -4.50 -13.15
C ALA A 121 3.32 -3.17 -13.19
N ALA A 122 2.15 -3.15 -13.83
CA ALA A 122 1.30 -1.97 -13.93
C ALA A 122 0.77 -1.52 -12.56
N THR A 123 0.35 -2.46 -11.71
CA THR A 123 -0.13 -2.16 -10.34
C THR A 123 1.00 -1.68 -9.43
N VAL A 124 2.22 -2.23 -9.55
CA VAL A 124 3.41 -1.71 -8.87
C VAL A 124 3.74 -0.28 -9.32
N ALA A 125 3.75 -0.02 -10.63
CA ALA A 125 3.99 1.32 -11.18
C ALA A 125 2.94 2.32 -10.65
N LEU A 126 1.66 1.94 -10.65
CA LEU A 126 0.57 2.76 -10.16
C LEU A 126 0.70 3.03 -8.65
N ALA A 127 1.06 2.02 -7.85
CA ALA A 127 1.29 2.18 -6.41
C ALA A 127 2.40 3.21 -6.10
N TRP A 128 3.51 3.14 -6.82
CA TRP A 128 4.61 4.10 -6.65
C TRP A 128 4.26 5.49 -7.20
N LEU A 129 3.52 5.57 -8.30
CA LEU A 129 3.01 6.85 -8.82
C LEU A 129 2.08 7.52 -7.82
N CYS A 130 1.15 6.77 -7.22
CA CYS A 130 0.28 7.28 -6.14
C CYS A 130 1.09 7.75 -4.93
N THR A 131 2.17 7.04 -4.59
CA THR A 131 3.10 7.43 -3.51
C THR A 131 3.81 8.75 -3.84
N ALA A 132 4.31 8.90 -5.07
CA ALA A 132 4.95 10.12 -5.55
C ALA A 132 3.98 11.31 -5.57
N ILE A 133 2.77 11.13 -6.10
CA ILE A 133 1.72 12.16 -6.09
C ILE A 133 1.40 12.58 -4.65
N THR A 134 1.32 11.63 -3.73
CA THR A 134 1.07 11.92 -2.31
C THR A 134 2.23 12.71 -1.68
N ALA A 135 3.48 12.36 -1.99
CA ALA A 135 4.66 13.13 -1.55
C ALA A 135 4.68 14.55 -2.12
N SER A 136 4.35 14.71 -3.40
CA SER A 136 4.29 16.01 -4.08
C SER A 136 3.21 16.91 -3.47
N ARG A 137 2.01 16.37 -3.23
CA ARG A 137 0.90 17.07 -2.54
C ARG A 137 1.23 17.48 -1.10
N ARG A 138 2.25 16.88 -0.47
CA ARG A 138 2.78 17.26 0.85
C ARG A 138 3.95 18.27 0.77
N GLY A 139 4.20 18.87 -0.39
CA GLY A 139 5.28 19.85 -0.56
C GLY A 139 6.68 19.25 -0.63
N ARG A 140 6.81 17.98 -1.03
CA ARG A 140 8.10 17.27 -1.16
C ARG A 140 8.36 16.82 -2.62
N PRO A 141 8.48 17.75 -3.59
CA PRO A 141 8.57 17.42 -5.01
C PRO A 141 9.83 16.63 -5.40
N LEU A 142 10.98 16.93 -4.79
CA LEU A 142 12.22 16.19 -5.05
C LEU A 142 12.11 14.72 -4.62
N LEU A 143 11.53 14.46 -3.45
CA LEU A 143 11.29 13.09 -2.98
C LEU A 143 10.24 12.39 -3.85
N ALA A 144 9.21 13.10 -4.32
CA ALA A 144 8.24 12.56 -5.26
C ALA A 144 8.89 12.13 -6.58
N ALA A 145 9.80 12.93 -7.14
CA ALA A 145 10.54 12.57 -8.34
C ALA A 145 11.40 11.31 -8.13
N VAL A 146 12.12 11.22 -7.01
CA VAL A 146 12.89 10.02 -6.65
C VAL A 146 11.99 8.79 -6.52
N ILE A 147 10.85 8.91 -5.83
CA ILE A 147 9.88 7.82 -5.68
C ILE A 147 9.33 7.39 -7.04
N GLY A 148 8.99 8.34 -7.92
CA GLY A 148 8.45 8.05 -9.26
C GLY A 148 9.47 7.33 -10.14
N LEU A 149 10.69 7.85 -10.23
CA LEU A 149 11.77 7.24 -11.02
C LEU A 149 12.13 5.85 -10.50
N CYS A 150 12.27 5.70 -9.18
CA CYS A 150 12.55 4.40 -8.57
C CYS A 150 11.37 3.42 -8.74
N GLY A 151 10.13 3.92 -8.69
CA GLY A 151 8.94 3.11 -8.92
C GLY A 151 8.84 2.57 -10.34
N LEU A 152 9.19 3.40 -11.34
CA LEU A 152 9.30 2.97 -12.72
C LEU A 152 10.40 1.92 -12.90
N GLY A 153 11.57 2.14 -12.28
CA GLY A 153 12.65 1.16 -12.25
C GLY A 153 12.20 -0.17 -11.65
N ALA A 154 11.49 -0.15 -10.52
CA ALA A 154 10.97 -1.35 -9.86
C ALA A 154 9.92 -2.10 -10.72
N ALA A 155 9.02 -1.37 -11.39
CA ALA A 155 8.03 -1.96 -12.29
C ALA A 155 8.69 -2.58 -13.52
N TRP A 156 9.68 -1.89 -14.10
CA TRP A 156 10.50 -2.38 -15.21
C TRP A 156 11.24 -3.66 -14.83
N THR A 157 11.93 -3.68 -13.68
CA THR A 157 12.64 -4.88 -13.23
C THR A 157 11.70 -6.02 -12.90
N THR A 158 10.54 -5.74 -12.31
CA THR A 158 9.50 -6.75 -12.06
C THR A 158 9.08 -7.39 -13.38
N PHE A 159 8.84 -6.61 -14.42
CA PHE A 159 8.51 -7.14 -15.73
C PHE A 159 9.66 -8.01 -16.27
N HIS A 160 10.88 -7.49 -16.38
CA HIS A 160 11.98 -8.21 -17.04
C HIS A 160 12.49 -9.44 -16.28
N LEU A 161 12.58 -9.40 -14.95
CA LEU A 161 13.00 -10.55 -14.14
C LEU A 161 11.97 -11.69 -14.16
N SER A 162 10.73 -11.40 -14.52
CA SER A 162 9.69 -12.43 -14.67
C SER A 162 9.80 -13.19 -15.98
N TRP A 163 10.50 -12.61 -16.95
CA TRP A 163 10.71 -13.19 -18.27
C TRP A 163 12.12 -13.78 -18.44
N SER A 164 13.05 -13.46 -17.55
CA SER A 164 14.46 -13.85 -17.68
C SER A 164 14.72 -15.36 -17.66
N SER A 165 13.80 -16.16 -17.13
CA SER A 165 13.87 -17.63 -17.18
C SER A 165 13.09 -18.25 -18.36
N LEU A 166 12.27 -17.49 -19.08
CA LEU A 166 11.26 -18.01 -20.02
C LEU A 166 11.36 -17.46 -21.45
N VAL A 167 12.04 -16.33 -21.66
CA VAL A 167 12.21 -15.68 -22.97
C VAL A 167 13.71 -15.49 -23.21
N PRO A 168 14.23 -15.75 -24.43
CA PRO A 168 15.63 -15.48 -24.74
C PRO A 168 15.98 -14.04 -24.34
N PRO A 169 17.15 -13.82 -23.73
CA PRO A 169 17.56 -12.51 -23.27
C PRO A 169 17.40 -11.51 -24.42
N LEU A 170 16.83 -10.35 -24.13
CA LEU A 170 16.93 -9.19 -25.01
C LEU A 170 18.38 -9.13 -25.52
N GLU A 171 18.58 -8.95 -26.84
CA GLU A 171 19.91 -8.81 -27.47
C GLU A 171 20.65 -7.52 -27.05
N LEU A 172 20.41 -7.04 -25.84
CA LEU A 172 21.11 -6.00 -25.13
C LEU A 172 22.40 -6.60 -24.51
N GLY A 173 23.37 -6.97 -25.36
CA GLY A 173 24.73 -7.30 -24.92
C GLY A 173 24.88 -8.56 -24.06
N SER A 174 25.92 -8.61 -23.20
CA SER A 174 26.21 -9.79 -22.40
C SER A 174 25.10 -10.05 -21.35
N PRO A 175 24.45 -11.22 -21.34
CA PRO A 175 23.31 -11.52 -20.47
C PRO A 175 23.62 -11.34 -18.97
N LEU A 176 24.87 -11.55 -18.56
CA LEU A 176 25.33 -11.35 -17.18
C LEU A 176 25.28 -9.88 -16.74
N LEU A 177 25.72 -8.94 -17.58
CA LEU A 177 25.66 -7.50 -17.25
C LEU A 177 24.21 -7.01 -17.17
N THR A 178 23.35 -7.50 -18.06
CA THR A 178 21.92 -7.13 -18.09
C THR A 178 21.19 -7.67 -16.86
N MET A 179 21.45 -8.92 -16.47
CA MET A 179 20.89 -9.49 -15.22
C MET A 179 21.46 -8.82 -13.96
N GLY A 180 22.75 -8.49 -13.95
CA GLY A 180 23.37 -7.74 -12.86
C GLY A 180 22.74 -6.36 -12.68
N ALA A 181 22.58 -5.61 -13.78
CA ALA A 181 21.94 -4.29 -13.77
C ALA A 181 20.48 -4.35 -13.33
N LEU A 182 19.71 -5.34 -13.83
CA LEU A 182 18.32 -5.56 -13.41
C LEU A 182 18.22 -5.91 -11.94
N SER A 183 19.12 -6.76 -11.42
CA SER A 183 19.13 -7.17 -10.00
C SER A 183 19.50 -6.01 -9.08
N VAL A 184 20.52 -5.22 -9.44
CA VAL A 184 20.91 -4.02 -8.69
C VAL A 184 19.76 -3.00 -8.69
N THR A 185 19.08 -2.81 -9.83
CA THR A 185 17.94 -1.90 -9.94
C THR A 185 16.73 -2.40 -9.13
N ALA A 186 16.46 -3.71 -9.15
CA ALA A 186 15.40 -4.35 -8.39
C ALA A 186 15.62 -4.24 -6.86
N LEU A 187 16.87 -4.20 -6.41
CA LEU A 187 17.21 -3.95 -5.00
C LEU A 187 17.15 -2.46 -4.66
N ALA A 188 17.87 -1.64 -5.42
CA ALA A 188 18.13 -0.25 -5.06
C ALA A 188 16.88 0.62 -5.20
N ALA A 189 16.11 0.43 -6.27
CA ALA A 189 14.98 1.30 -6.57
C ALA A 189 13.88 1.22 -5.49
N PRO A 190 13.40 0.03 -5.08
CA PRO A 190 12.36 -0.03 -4.05
C PRO A 190 12.84 0.41 -2.67
N LEU A 191 14.12 0.15 -2.33
CA LEU A 191 14.73 0.65 -1.09
C LEU A 191 14.77 2.18 -1.07
N LEU A 192 15.27 2.80 -2.14
CA LEU A 192 15.36 4.25 -2.26
C LEU A 192 13.97 4.91 -2.26
N ALA A 193 12.99 4.31 -2.94
CA ALA A 193 11.61 4.76 -2.91
C ALA A 193 11.00 4.67 -1.51
N THR A 194 11.27 3.58 -0.77
CA THR A 194 10.79 3.39 0.61
C THR A 194 11.44 4.39 1.58
N VAL A 195 12.76 4.57 1.50
CA VAL A 195 13.49 5.57 2.32
C VAL A 195 12.97 6.97 2.02
N SER A 196 12.71 7.29 0.75
CA SER A 196 12.14 8.56 0.33
C SER A 196 10.71 8.75 0.85
N ALA A 197 9.90 7.69 0.84
CA ALA A 197 8.55 7.71 1.41
C ALA A 197 8.56 7.93 2.94
N VAL A 198 9.51 7.32 3.67
CA VAL A 198 9.72 7.58 5.11
C VAL A 198 10.15 9.03 5.34
N ARG A 199 11.10 9.56 4.54
CA ARG A 199 11.55 10.95 4.62
C ARG A 199 10.44 11.96 4.26
N ALA A 200 9.54 11.59 3.34
CA ALA A 200 8.35 12.36 3.01
C ALA A 200 7.24 12.25 4.07
N GLY A 201 7.48 11.49 5.16
CA GLY A 201 6.52 11.29 6.23
C GLY A 201 5.29 10.50 5.80
N LEU A 202 5.38 9.65 4.76
CA LEU A 202 4.31 8.77 4.28
C LEU A 202 4.27 7.43 5.03
N LEU A 203 5.43 6.96 5.48
CA LEU A 203 5.62 5.70 6.20
C LEU A 203 6.36 5.92 7.52
N GLU A 204 6.09 5.07 8.51
CA GLU A 204 6.86 5.00 9.74
C GLU A 204 8.29 4.47 9.49
N LYS A 205 9.25 4.90 10.33
CA LYS A 205 10.65 4.42 10.27
C LYS A 205 10.78 2.89 10.43
N ARG A 206 9.81 2.24 11.07
CA ARG A 206 9.79 0.76 11.19
C ARG A 206 9.57 0.08 9.84
N ALA A 207 8.77 0.70 8.95
CA ALA A 207 8.47 0.14 7.63
C ALA A 207 9.73 0.00 6.78
N SER A 208 10.68 0.95 6.83
CA SER A 208 11.92 0.85 6.03
C SER A 208 12.80 -0.34 6.44
N ARG A 209 12.82 -0.72 7.72
CA ARG A 209 13.56 -1.91 8.16
C ARG A 209 12.91 -3.19 7.66
N ILE A 210 11.59 -3.30 7.80
CA ILE A 210 10.81 -4.47 7.38
C ILE A 210 10.92 -4.67 5.87
N ILE A 211 10.66 -3.61 5.09
CA ILE A 211 10.76 -3.62 3.62
C ILE A 211 12.22 -3.87 3.20
N GLY A 212 13.18 -3.31 3.93
CA GLY A 212 14.60 -3.51 3.65
C GLY A 212 15.05 -4.97 3.77
N VAL A 213 14.63 -5.65 4.84
CA VAL A 213 14.89 -7.09 5.02
C VAL A 213 14.19 -7.91 3.92
N ALA A 214 12.93 -7.60 3.62
CA ALA A 214 12.19 -8.31 2.56
C ALA A 214 12.83 -8.14 1.17
N ALA A 215 13.33 -6.94 0.84
CA ALA A 215 14.04 -6.68 -0.40
C ALA A 215 15.36 -7.47 -0.48
N ALA A 216 16.11 -7.55 0.61
CA ALA A 216 17.35 -8.34 0.67
C ALA A 216 17.08 -9.84 0.46
N VAL A 217 16.04 -10.38 1.10
CA VAL A 217 15.61 -11.78 0.91
C VAL A 217 15.18 -12.04 -0.53
N HIS A 218 14.40 -11.13 -1.13
CA HIS A 218 14.01 -11.24 -2.54
C HIS A 218 15.21 -11.30 -3.48
N VAL A 219 16.20 -10.45 -3.27
CA VAL A 219 17.40 -10.38 -4.12
C VAL A 219 18.31 -11.60 -3.93
N ALA A 220 18.43 -12.12 -2.72
CA ALA A 220 19.09 -13.40 -2.49
C ALA A 220 18.39 -14.54 -3.25
N GLY A 221 17.05 -14.54 -3.24
CA GLY A 221 16.23 -15.47 -4.03
C GLY A 221 16.46 -15.35 -5.54
N ALA A 222 16.49 -14.12 -6.07
CA ALA A 222 16.74 -13.86 -7.48
C ALA A 222 18.17 -14.29 -7.90
N ALA A 223 19.16 -14.07 -7.05
CA ALA A 223 20.53 -14.54 -7.28
C ALA A 223 20.60 -16.08 -7.31
N LEU A 224 19.88 -16.75 -6.40
CA LEU A 224 19.80 -18.21 -6.39
C LEU A 224 19.10 -18.75 -7.64
N LEU A 225 18.00 -18.11 -8.08
CA LEU A 225 17.33 -18.44 -9.34
C LEU A 225 18.26 -18.35 -10.54
N ALA A 226 19.05 -17.27 -10.63
CA ALA A 226 19.99 -17.07 -11.73
C ALA A 226 21.10 -18.15 -11.76
N ALA A 227 21.44 -18.75 -10.62
CA ALA A 227 22.43 -19.81 -10.53
C ALA A 227 21.89 -21.20 -10.94
N LEU A 228 20.57 -21.39 -11.00
CA LEU A 228 19.93 -22.69 -11.22
C LEU A 228 19.70 -23.04 -12.70
N ASP A 229 20.17 -22.19 -13.63
CA ASP A 229 20.18 -22.20 -15.12
C ASP A 229 19.11 -23.04 -15.86
N ARG A 230 18.89 -24.33 -15.53
CA ARG A 230 17.70 -25.13 -15.89
C ARG A 230 17.43 -26.21 -14.82
N PRO A 231 16.28 -26.20 -14.12
CA PRO A 231 15.93 -27.28 -13.19
C PRO A 231 15.53 -28.55 -13.96
N PHE A 232 16.15 -29.68 -13.66
CA PHE A 232 15.86 -31.00 -14.28
C PHE A 232 15.21 -31.98 -13.31
N THR A 233 15.23 -31.68 -12.01
CA THR A 233 14.70 -32.55 -10.97
C THR A 233 13.59 -31.87 -10.17
N VAL A 234 12.66 -32.66 -9.63
CA VAL A 234 11.60 -32.20 -8.72
C VAL A 234 12.09 -31.26 -7.61
N PRO A 235 13.18 -31.57 -6.84
CA PRO A 235 13.67 -30.66 -5.82
C PRO A 235 14.19 -29.32 -6.36
N GLU A 236 14.81 -29.31 -7.55
CA GLU A 236 15.25 -28.07 -8.20
C GLU A 236 14.05 -27.22 -8.62
N VAL A 237 12.99 -27.84 -9.17
CA VAL A 237 11.74 -27.13 -9.50
C VAL A 237 11.11 -26.53 -8.25
N LEU A 238 11.02 -27.28 -7.14
CA LEU A 238 10.50 -26.74 -5.87
C LEU A 238 11.33 -25.56 -5.36
N LEU A 239 12.65 -25.63 -5.49
CA LEU A 239 13.54 -24.55 -5.09
C LEU A 239 13.33 -23.31 -5.97
N VAL A 240 13.20 -23.48 -7.29
CA VAL A 240 12.89 -22.40 -8.23
C VAL A 240 11.54 -21.75 -7.88
N VAL A 241 10.50 -22.54 -7.64
CA VAL A 241 9.18 -22.02 -7.25
C VAL A 241 9.26 -21.26 -5.92
N ALA A 242 9.95 -21.81 -4.92
CA ALA A 242 10.14 -21.14 -3.63
C ALA A 242 10.86 -19.80 -3.77
N CYS A 243 11.92 -19.75 -4.58
CA CYS A 243 12.67 -18.51 -4.83
C CYS A 243 11.84 -17.50 -5.63
N ALA A 244 11.07 -17.95 -6.61
CA ALA A 244 10.19 -17.10 -7.42
C ALA A 244 9.06 -16.48 -6.56
N LEU A 245 8.58 -17.20 -5.54
CA LEU A 245 7.59 -16.70 -4.57
C LEU A 245 8.15 -15.63 -3.61
N LEU A 246 9.45 -15.38 -3.58
CA LEU A 246 10.02 -14.31 -2.75
C LEU A 246 9.70 -12.90 -3.30
N ALA A 247 9.54 -12.74 -4.62
CA ALA A 247 9.13 -11.47 -5.20
C ALA A 247 7.68 -11.06 -4.82
N PRO A 248 6.64 -11.92 -4.97
CA PRO A 248 5.30 -11.58 -4.50
C PRO A 248 5.28 -11.44 -2.97
N ALA A 249 6.03 -12.25 -2.21
CA ALA A 249 6.12 -12.08 -0.76
C ALA A 249 6.67 -10.68 -0.38
N TYR A 250 7.69 -10.20 -1.09
CA TYR A 250 8.23 -8.85 -0.92
C TYR A 250 7.18 -7.76 -1.21
N LEU A 251 6.42 -7.89 -2.30
CA LEU A 251 5.31 -6.98 -2.62
C LEU A 251 4.24 -7.01 -1.53
N ALA A 252 3.94 -8.19 -0.97
CA ALA A 252 2.96 -8.36 0.10
C ALA A 252 3.38 -7.61 1.36
N VAL A 253 4.63 -7.81 1.79
CA VAL A 253 5.23 -7.14 2.95
C VAL A 253 5.22 -5.62 2.77
N THR A 254 5.53 -5.14 1.57
CA THR A 254 5.48 -3.72 1.24
C THR A 254 4.05 -3.19 1.29
N GLY A 255 3.08 -3.90 0.71
CA GLY A 255 1.67 -3.56 0.74
C GLY A 255 1.09 -3.49 2.14
N VAL A 256 1.31 -4.52 2.96
CA VAL A 256 0.93 -4.57 4.38
C VAL A 256 1.55 -3.40 5.15
N SER A 257 2.82 -3.08 4.90
CA SER A 257 3.48 -1.93 5.52
C SER A 257 2.80 -0.61 5.17
N PHE A 258 2.37 -0.39 3.93
CA PHE A 258 1.60 0.79 3.55
C PHE A 258 0.21 0.85 4.21
N VAL A 259 -0.47 -0.29 4.36
CA VAL A 259 -1.77 -0.37 5.03
C VAL A 259 -1.65 -0.01 6.51
N PHE A 260 -0.70 -0.61 7.23
CA PHE A 260 -0.65 -0.53 8.69
C PHE A 260 0.30 0.55 9.23
N LEU A 261 1.40 0.81 8.52
CA LEU A 261 2.48 1.72 8.96
C LEU A 261 2.49 3.06 8.19
N SER A 262 1.39 3.42 7.53
CA SER A 262 1.25 4.75 6.94
C SER A 262 1.00 5.82 8.00
N THR A 263 1.78 6.89 7.91
CA THR A 263 1.68 8.04 8.82
C THR A 263 0.57 8.99 8.35
N GLY A 264 -0.50 9.07 9.14
CA GLY A 264 -1.59 10.01 8.94
C GLY A 264 -1.16 11.47 9.10
N THR A 265 -1.86 12.38 8.43
CA THR A 265 -1.66 13.85 8.48
C THR A 265 -1.85 14.46 9.87
N THR A 266 -2.37 13.69 10.81
CA THR A 266 -2.64 14.09 12.20
C THR A 266 -1.38 14.49 12.96
N ARG A 267 -0.20 13.97 12.61
CA ARG A 267 1.05 14.27 13.33
C ARG A 267 1.56 15.70 13.05
N GLU A 268 1.42 16.19 11.83
CA GLU A 268 1.81 17.56 11.45
C GLU A 268 0.91 18.62 12.08
N ARG A 269 -0.43 18.39 12.13
CA ARG A 269 -1.36 19.31 12.80
C ARG A 269 -1.14 19.42 14.32
N ARG A 270 -0.63 18.36 14.95
CA ARG A 270 -0.35 18.39 16.39
C ARG A 270 0.92 19.18 16.70
N ALA A 271 1.96 19.02 15.88
CA ALA A 271 3.20 19.79 15.98
C ALA A 271 2.97 21.30 15.72
N SER A 272 2.19 21.65 14.69
CA SER A 272 1.89 23.06 14.40
C SER A 272 1.04 23.73 15.48
N ARG A 273 0.04 23.02 16.03
CA ARG A 273 -0.76 23.53 17.16
C ARG A 273 0.05 23.67 18.46
N GLN A 274 1.04 22.81 18.68
CA GLN A 274 1.89 22.86 19.86
C GLN A 274 2.93 23.99 19.75
N SER A 275 3.44 24.25 18.55
CA SER A 275 4.28 25.42 18.25
C SER A 275 3.52 26.74 18.38
N ALA A 276 2.26 26.80 17.91
CA ALA A 276 1.43 28.01 18.03
C ALA A 276 1.00 28.31 19.48
N ARG A 277 1.02 27.31 20.38
CA ARG A 277 0.75 27.48 21.82
C ARG A 277 1.96 27.89 22.65
N THR A 278 3.16 27.81 22.07
CA THR A 278 4.43 28.10 22.76
C THR A 278 5.14 29.33 22.21
N ALA A 279 4.57 29.98 21.18
CA ALA A 279 4.99 31.31 20.77
C ALA A 279 4.37 32.36 21.72
N PRO A 280 5.19 33.17 22.42
CA PRO A 280 4.74 34.19 23.36
C PRO A 280 4.05 35.38 22.67
#